data_AF-A0A5R9GUX7-F1
#
_entry.id   AF-A0A5R9GUX7-F1
#
_cell.length_a   1.000
_cell.length_b   1.000
_cell.length_c   1.000
_cell.angle_alpha   90.00
_cell.angle_beta   90.00
_cell.angle_gamma   90.00
#
_symmetry.space_group_name_H-M   'P 1'
#
loop_
_entity.id
_entity.type
_entity.pdbx_description
1 polymer ?
#
loop_
_entity_poly.entity_id
_entity_poly.type
_entity_poly.pdbx_seq_one_letter_code
_entity_poly.pdbx_strand_id
1 'polypeptide(L)'
;MVQLSEQERNAVEAELAELNRQSQQLRGQQQHANQHITQLHRQRDQIMKQGNTASLLQAFNASLIEQQHVISIINNNIYQLEQQKQTILSRLKEACKTHHAYETVHHQEEHRQQRQMEMSSQRQLDDLIASRASARAASES
;
A
#
# COMPACT_ATOMS: atom_id res chain seq x y z
N MET A 1 -13.40 -2.96 -17.40
CA MET A 1 -12.92 -3.46 -16.09
C MET A 1 -11.89 -2.55 -15.40
N VAL A 2 -11.67 -1.31 -15.83
CA VAL A 2 -10.59 -0.44 -15.30
C VAL A 2 -10.96 0.30 -14.00
N GLN A 3 -12.25 0.54 -13.74
CA GLN A 3 -12.70 1.36 -12.60
C GLN A 3 -12.52 0.70 -11.21
N LEU A 4 -12.49 -0.63 -11.15
CA LEU A 4 -12.30 -1.36 -9.89
C LEU A 4 -10.87 -1.19 -9.33
N SER A 5 -9.85 -1.09 -10.21
CA SER A 5 -8.46 -0.96 -9.76
C SER A 5 -8.13 0.44 -9.24
N GLU A 6 -8.78 1.48 -9.78
CA GLU A 6 -8.59 2.86 -9.32
C GLU A 6 -9.24 3.09 -7.95
N GLN A 7 -10.42 2.53 -7.71
CA GLN A 7 -11.09 2.60 -6.41
C GLN A 7 -10.31 1.84 -5.32
N GLU A 8 -9.79 0.65 -5.62
CA GLU A 8 -8.93 -0.12 -4.71
C GLU A 8 -7.63 0.62 -4.40
N ARG A 9 -7.01 1.22 -5.43
CA ARG A 9 -5.81 2.04 -5.25
C ARG A 9 -6.07 3.25 -4.36
N ASN A 10 -7.17 3.97 -4.59
CA ASN A 10 -7.55 5.13 -3.77
C ASN A 10 -7.82 4.74 -2.32
N ALA A 11 -8.44 3.57 -2.08
CA ALA A 11 -8.65 3.05 -0.73
C ALA A 11 -7.32 2.74 -0.02
N VAL A 12 -6.37 2.10 -0.72
CA VAL A 12 -5.03 1.81 -0.19
C VAL A 12 -4.24 3.11 0.07
N GLU A 13 -4.31 4.08 -0.83
CA GLU A 13 -3.65 5.39 -0.65
C GLU A 13 -4.23 6.13 0.58
N ALA A 14 -5.55 6.09 0.79
CA ALA A 14 -6.19 6.66 1.97
C ALA A 14 -5.78 5.95 3.27
N GLU A 15 -5.72 4.61 3.27
CA GLU A 15 -5.27 3.82 4.42
C GLU A 15 -3.80 4.13 4.77
N LEU A 16 -2.91 4.20 3.76
CA LEU A 16 -1.51 4.57 3.96
C LEU A 16 -1.35 6.01 4.47
N ALA A 17 -2.17 6.95 3.97
CA ALA A 17 -2.18 8.32 4.44
C ALA A 17 -2.57 8.41 5.92
N GLU A 18 -3.58 7.65 6.35
CA GLU A 18 -4.00 7.60 7.75
C GLU A 18 -2.92 7.00 8.65
N LEU A 19 -2.30 5.87 8.25
CA LEU A 19 -1.19 5.27 8.99
C LEU A 19 0.04 6.20 9.06
N ASN A 20 0.28 7.00 8.02
CA ASN A 20 1.33 8.04 8.03
C ASN A 20 1.01 9.15 9.03
N ARG A 21 -0.22 9.64 9.04
CA ARG A 21 -0.69 10.66 9.99
C ARG A 21 -0.53 10.18 11.44
N GLN A 22 -0.99 8.97 11.73
CA GLN A 22 -0.86 8.37 13.07
C GLN A 22 0.60 8.20 13.49
N SER A 23 1.46 7.73 12.58
CA SER A 23 2.90 7.60 12.85
C SER A 23 3.56 8.95 13.13
N GLN A 24 3.19 10.00 12.38
CA GLN A 24 3.70 11.35 12.61
C GLN A 24 3.25 11.90 13.97
N GLN A 25 2.00 11.68 14.36
CA GLN A 25 1.48 12.07 15.66
C GLN A 25 2.23 11.38 16.80
N LEU A 26 2.46 10.05 16.69
CA LEU A 26 3.23 9.29 17.68
C LEU A 26 4.68 9.78 17.77
N ARG A 27 5.33 10.09 16.64
CA ARG A 27 6.68 10.67 16.63
C ARG A 27 6.71 12.05 17.33
N GLY A 28 5.67 12.87 17.15
CA GLY A 28 5.52 14.13 17.89
C GLY A 28 5.37 13.90 19.40
N GLN A 29 4.57 12.93 19.82
CA GLN A 29 4.43 12.56 21.23
C GLN A 29 5.75 12.02 21.82
N GLN A 30 6.48 11.19 21.07
CA GLN A 30 7.79 10.68 21.45
C GLN A 30 8.79 11.83 21.68
N GLN A 31 8.81 12.80 20.77
CA GLN A 31 9.67 13.98 20.87
C GLN A 31 9.33 14.79 22.13
N HIS A 32 8.05 15.01 22.41
CA HIS A 32 7.60 15.72 23.61
C HIS A 32 8.01 14.97 24.89
N ALA A 33 7.81 13.65 24.95
CA ALA A 33 8.23 12.83 26.10
C ALA A 33 9.74 12.91 26.34
N ASN A 34 10.56 12.85 25.28
CA ASN A 34 12.01 13.00 25.36
C ASN A 34 12.44 14.39 25.88
N GLN A 35 11.75 15.46 25.45
CA GLN A 35 11.99 16.80 25.97
C GLN A 35 11.66 16.87 27.46
N HIS A 36 10.55 16.27 27.88
CA HIS A 36 10.15 16.22 29.28
C HIS A 36 11.14 15.44 30.14
N ILE A 37 11.63 14.27 29.69
CA ILE A 37 12.72 13.53 30.36
C ILE A 37 13.96 14.40 30.55
N THR A 38 14.36 15.14 29.51
CA THR A 38 15.51 16.04 29.58
C THR A 38 15.31 17.13 30.64
N GLN A 39 14.10 17.68 30.73
CA GLN A 39 13.74 18.67 31.77
C GLN A 39 13.76 18.05 33.17
N LEU A 40 13.18 16.86 33.36
CA LEU A 40 13.18 16.14 34.63
C LEU A 40 14.61 15.83 35.10
N HIS A 41 15.51 15.42 34.20
CA HIS A 41 16.93 15.23 34.54
C HIS A 41 17.58 16.51 35.02
N ARG A 42 17.37 17.64 34.33
CA ARG A 42 17.92 18.94 34.75
C ARG A 42 17.40 19.35 36.13
N GLN A 43 16.11 19.18 36.38
CA GLN A 43 15.47 19.51 37.67
C GLN A 43 16.01 18.61 38.79
N ARG A 44 16.11 17.30 38.55
CA ARG A 44 16.71 16.34 39.48
C ARG A 44 18.14 16.72 39.84
N ASP A 45 18.97 17.07 38.86
CA ASP A 45 20.37 17.41 39.08
C ASP A 45 20.52 18.74 39.86
N GLN A 46 19.63 19.70 39.64
CA GLN A 46 19.57 20.94 40.45
C GLN A 46 19.22 20.63 41.91
N ILE A 47 18.24 19.75 42.12
CA ILE A 47 17.79 19.35 43.46
C ILE A 47 18.88 18.58 44.21
N MET A 48 19.63 17.72 43.54
CA MET A 48 20.79 17.04 44.13
C MET A 48 21.85 18.04 44.63
N LYS A 49 22.12 19.11 43.86
CA LYS A 49 23.08 20.15 44.25
C LYS A 49 22.64 20.99 45.44
N GLN A 50 21.34 21.12 45.67
CA GLN A 50 20.76 21.89 46.77
C GLN A 50 20.69 21.11 48.09
N GLY A 51 21.11 19.83 48.12
CA GLY A 51 21.03 19.00 49.33
C GLY A 51 19.60 18.69 49.77
N ASN A 52 18.65 18.71 48.84
CA ASN A 52 17.23 18.49 49.11
C ASN A 52 16.92 17.04 49.55
N THR A 53 15.73 16.85 50.12
CA THR A 53 15.28 15.59 50.74
C THR A 53 15.14 14.43 49.75
N ALA A 54 15.51 13.23 50.20
CA ALA A 54 15.46 11.98 49.42
C ALA A 54 14.09 11.67 48.79
N SER A 55 12.98 12.09 49.44
CA SER A 55 11.62 11.95 48.92
C SER A 55 11.40 12.65 47.58
N LEU A 56 12.01 13.82 47.38
CA LEU A 56 11.88 14.59 46.16
C LEU A 56 12.63 13.90 45.01
N LEU A 57 13.85 13.41 45.28
CA LEU A 57 14.62 12.63 44.32
C LEU A 57 13.89 11.33 43.91
N GLN A 58 13.21 10.69 44.86
CA GLN A 58 12.40 9.51 44.58
C GLN A 58 11.21 9.83 43.66
N ALA A 59 10.53 10.96 43.87
CA ALA A 59 9.44 11.42 42.99
C ALA A 59 9.93 11.71 41.56
N PHE A 60 11.12 12.31 41.39
CA PHE A 60 11.73 12.51 40.08
C PHE A 60 12.07 11.18 39.40
N ASN A 61 12.64 10.22 40.14
CA ASN A 61 12.96 8.91 39.58
C ASN A 61 11.69 8.14 39.16
N ALA A 62 10.61 8.20 39.95
CA ALA A 62 9.33 7.63 39.56
C ALA A 62 8.78 8.26 38.28
N SER A 63 8.79 9.60 38.20
CA SER A 63 8.36 10.33 37.00
C SER A 63 9.21 9.97 35.77
N LEU A 64 10.53 9.82 35.92
CA LEU A 64 11.41 9.40 34.83
C LEU A 64 11.09 7.99 34.32
N ILE A 65 10.83 7.04 35.23
CA ILE A 65 10.44 5.67 34.88
C ILE A 65 9.11 5.67 34.11
N GLU A 66 8.13 6.45 34.56
CA GLU A 66 6.85 6.60 33.87
C GLU A 66 7.04 7.14 32.45
N GLN A 67 7.85 8.19 32.26
CA GLN A 67 8.13 8.75 30.94
C GLN A 67 8.85 7.74 30.02
N GLN A 68 9.79 6.96 30.56
CA GLN A 68 10.46 5.89 29.81
C GLN A 68 9.48 4.80 29.38
N HIS A 69 8.52 4.45 30.25
CA HIS A 69 7.47 3.50 29.92
C HIS A 69 6.57 4.03 28.80
N VAL A 70 6.17 5.29 28.87
CA VAL A 70 5.39 5.96 27.80
C VAL A 70 6.14 5.93 26.47
N ILE A 71 7.44 6.22 26.44
CA ILE A 71 8.26 6.14 25.22
C ILE A 71 8.30 4.70 24.68
N SER A 72 8.44 3.70 25.55
CA SER A 72 8.44 2.30 25.14
C SER A 72 7.13 1.91 24.45
N ILE A 73 5.99 2.33 25.01
CA ILE A 73 4.66 2.12 24.41
C ILE A 73 4.58 2.82 23.05
N ILE A 74 5.00 4.09 22.96
CA ILE A 74 4.98 4.85 21.70
C ILE A 74 5.84 4.16 20.63
N ASN A 75 7.04 3.68 20.99
CA ASN A 75 7.92 2.97 20.06
C ASN A 75 7.30 1.68 19.54
N ASN A 76 6.65 0.91 20.41
CA ASN A 76 5.93 -0.29 20.01
C ASN A 76 4.79 0.05 19.03
N ASN A 77 4.01 1.09 19.32
CA ASN A 77 2.93 1.53 18.42
C ASN A 77 3.46 2.00 17.07
N ILE A 78 4.57 2.74 17.02
CA ILE A 78 5.23 3.14 15.77
C ILE A 78 5.65 1.89 14.97
N TYR A 79 6.26 0.92 15.63
CA TYR A 79 6.68 -0.34 15.01
C TYR A 79 5.49 -1.12 14.44
N GLN A 80 4.37 -1.21 15.17
CA GLN A 80 3.16 -1.86 14.69
C GLN A 80 2.58 -1.16 13.46
N LEU A 81 2.54 0.17 13.44
CA LEU A 81 2.10 0.93 12.27
C LEU A 81 3.02 0.70 11.06
N GLU A 82 4.34 0.60 11.28
CA GLU A 82 5.29 0.30 10.21
C GLU A 82 5.10 -1.11 9.66
N GLN A 83 4.83 -2.11 10.51
CA GLN A 83 4.46 -3.45 10.08
C GLN A 83 3.17 -3.45 9.25
N GLN A 84 2.12 -2.74 9.71
CA GLN A 84 0.85 -2.64 8.97
C GLN A 84 1.04 -2.02 7.58
N LYS A 85 1.82 -0.94 7.48
CA LYS A 85 2.19 -0.34 6.18
C LYS A 85 2.87 -1.35 5.27
N GLN A 86 3.83 -2.12 5.80
CA GLN A 86 4.55 -3.12 5.02
C GLN A 86 3.62 -4.24 4.52
N THR A 87 2.64 -4.65 5.34
CA THR A 87 1.62 -5.63 4.94
C THR A 87 0.74 -5.09 3.81
N ILE A 88 0.26 -3.85 3.91
CA ILE A 88 -0.55 -3.21 2.87
C ILE A 88 0.22 -3.09 1.56
N LEU A 89 1.47 -2.61 1.61
CA LEU A 89 2.33 -2.48 0.43
C LEU A 89 2.62 -3.84 -0.23
N SER A 90 2.78 -4.90 0.57
CA SER A 90 2.99 -6.26 0.06
C SER A 90 1.74 -6.78 -0.65
N ARG A 91 0.55 -6.59 -0.06
CA ARG A 91 -0.74 -6.93 -0.69
C ARG A 91 -0.97 -6.16 -1.99
N LEU A 92 -0.65 -4.87 -2.02
CA LEU A 92 -0.74 -4.05 -3.24
C LEU A 92 0.19 -4.58 -4.34
N LYS A 93 1.43 -4.92 -3.99
CA LYS A 93 2.40 -5.48 -4.94
C LYS A 93 1.92 -6.81 -5.53
N GLU A 94 1.31 -7.67 -4.72
CA GLU A 94 0.72 -8.93 -5.19
C GLU A 94 -0.47 -8.68 -6.12
N ALA A 95 -1.38 -7.78 -5.74
CA ALA A 95 -2.53 -7.40 -6.56
C ALA A 95 -2.10 -6.86 -7.93
N CYS A 96 -1.10 -5.97 -7.98
CA CYS A 96 -0.58 -5.43 -9.24
C CYS A 96 0.02 -6.51 -10.16
N LYS A 97 0.74 -7.49 -9.59
CA LYS A 97 1.28 -8.62 -10.38
C LYS A 97 0.16 -9.47 -10.98
N THR A 98 -0.85 -9.78 -10.17
CA THR A 98 -2.01 -10.56 -10.62
C THR A 98 -2.79 -9.81 -11.69
N HIS A 99 -3.00 -8.50 -11.54
CA HIS A 99 -3.67 -7.68 -12.55
C HIS A 99 -2.92 -7.68 -13.88
N HIS A 100 -1.60 -7.46 -13.86
CA HIS A 100 -0.79 -7.48 -15.08
C HIS A 100 -0.79 -8.85 -15.79
N ALA A 101 -0.82 -9.95 -15.02
CA ALA A 101 -0.98 -11.29 -15.57
C ALA A 101 -2.33 -11.46 -16.26
N TYR A 102 -3.42 -10.97 -15.67
CA TYR A 102 -4.75 -10.99 -16.28
C TYR A 102 -4.83 -10.14 -17.55
N GLU A 103 -4.28 -8.92 -17.55
CA GLU A 103 -4.23 -8.06 -18.75
C GLU A 103 -3.48 -8.73 -19.90
N THR A 104 -2.35 -9.40 -19.59
CA THR A 104 -1.57 -10.12 -20.59
C THR A 104 -2.39 -11.26 -21.22
N VAL A 105 -3.07 -12.07 -20.40
CA VAL A 105 -3.93 -13.16 -20.89
C VAL A 105 -5.11 -12.61 -21.68
N HIS A 106 -5.73 -11.52 -21.22
CA HIS A 106 -6.85 -10.87 -21.90
C HIS A 106 -6.46 -10.40 -23.30
N HIS A 107 -5.35 -9.69 -23.43
CA HIS A 107 -4.87 -9.22 -24.73
C HIS A 107 -4.50 -10.37 -25.67
N GLN A 108 -3.93 -11.46 -25.15
CA GLN A 108 -3.66 -12.65 -25.96
C GLN A 108 -4.96 -13.27 -26.51
N GLU A 109 -6.01 -13.31 -25.70
CA GLU A 109 -7.31 -13.84 -26.10
C GLU A 109 -8.03 -12.90 -27.07
N GLU A 110 -7.97 -11.59 -26.87
CA GLU A 110 -8.48 -10.59 -27.83
C GLU A 110 -7.82 -10.75 -29.20
N HIS A 111 -6.49 -10.85 -29.25
CA HIS A 111 -5.76 -11.08 -30.50
C HIS A 111 -6.09 -12.43 -31.13
N ARG A 112 -6.36 -13.46 -30.33
CA ARG A 112 -6.79 -14.77 -30.83
C ARG A 112 -8.18 -14.68 -31.48
N GLN A 113 -9.13 -14.04 -30.81
CA GLN A 113 -10.49 -13.83 -31.33
C GLN A 113 -10.47 -12.99 -32.60
N GLN A 114 -9.66 -11.94 -32.64
CA GLN A 114 -9.52 -11.08 -33.81
C GLN A 114 -8.99 -11.85 -35.03
N ARG A 115 -7.92 -12.66 -34.85
CA ARG A 115 -7.41 -13.54 -35.92
C ARG A 115 -8.44 -14.56 -36.38
N GLN A 116 -9.23 -15.11 -35.46
CA GLN A 116 -10.28 -16.07 -35.81
C GLN A 116 -11.40 -15.42 -36.64
N MET A 117 -11.81 -14.20 -36.27
CA MET A 117 -12.77 -13.41 -37.04
C MET A 117 -12.23 -13.07 -38.43
N GLU A 118 -10.99 -12.59 -38.53
CA GLU A 118 -10.33 -12.29 -39.81
C GLU A 118 -10.28 -13.53 -40.73
N MET A 119 -9.84 -14.68 -40.20
CA MET A 119 -9.81 -15.93 -40.97
C MET A 119 -11.22 -16.37 -41.41
N SER A 120 -12.23 -16.22 -40.55
CA SER A 120 -13.61 -16.56 -40.90
C SER A 120 -14.16 -15.66 -42.02
N SER A 121 -13.85 -14.37 -41.95
CA SER A 121 -14.22 -13.39 -42.99
C SER A 121 -13.51 -13.69 -44.31
N GLN A 122 -12.23 -14.05 -44.27
CA GLN A 122 -11.47 -14.41 -45.47
C GLN A 122 -12.06 -15.65 -46.14
N ARG A 123 -12.38 -16.70 -45.38
CA ARG A 123 -13.03 -17.91 -45.92
C ARG A 123 -14.38 -17.60 -46.57
N GLN A 124 -15.20 -16.75 -45.95
CA GLN A 124 -16.47 -16.33 -46.55
C GLN A 124 -16.28 -15.59 -47.88
N LEU A 125 -15.24 -14.74 -47.98
CA LEU A 125 -14.91 -14.07 -49.24
C LEU A 125 -14.44 -15.07 -50.31
N ASP A 126 -13.58 -16.02 -49.93
CA ASP A 126 -13.08 -17.06 -50.82
C ASP A 126 -14.24 -17.95 -51.35
N ASP A 127 -15.19 -18.33 -50.48
CA ASP A 127 -16.39 -19.09 -50.85
C ASP A 127 -17.30 -18.31 -51.81
N LEU A 128 -17.44 -16.99 -51.62
CA LEU A 128 -18.18 -16.11 -52.53
C LEU A 128 -17.50 -16.00 -53.91
N ILE A 129 -16.17 -15.95 -53.94
CA ILE A 129 -15.41 -15.93 -55.20
C ILE A 129 -15.55 -17.28 -55.91
N ALA A 130 -15.37 -18.38 -55.18
CA ALA A 130 -15.48 -19.74 -55.71
C ALA A 130 -16.89 -20.00 -56.30
N SER A 131 -17.94 -19.66 -55.56
CA SER A 131 -19.33 -19.82 -56.05
C SER A 131 -19.61 -18.98 -57.30
N ARG A 132 -19.10 -17.75 -57.39
CA ARG A 132 -19.20 -16.92 -58.61
C ARG A 132 -18.45 -17.52 -59.79
N ALA A 133 -17.25 -18.06 -59.55
CA ALA A 133 -16.46 -18.72 -60.60
C ALA A 133 -17.16 -19.99 -61.12
N SER A 134 -17.70 -20.82 -60.22
CA SER A 134 -18.48 -22.01 -60.58
C SER A 134 -19.77 -21.66 -61.34
N ALA A 135 -20.48 -20.61 -60.94
CA ALA A 135 -21.67 -20.14 -61.65
C ALA A 135 -21.36 -19.65 -63.08
N ARG A 136 -20.23 -18.97 -63.28
CA ARG A 136 -19.76 -18.58 -64.62
C ARG A 136 -19.41 -19.78 -65.49
N ALA A 137 -18.63 -20.72 -64.94
CA ALA A 137 -18.26 -21.95 -65.66
C ALA A 137 -19.50 -22.77 -66.07
N ALA A 138 -20.51 -22.83 -65.21
CA ALA A 138 -21.78 -23.50 -65.51
C ALA A 138 -22.66 -22.78 -66.54
N SER A 139 -22.51 -21.46 -66.71
CA SER A 139 -23.23 -20.68 -67.74
C SER A 139 -22.55 -20.66 -69.11
N GLU A 140 -21.27 -21.00 -69.16
CA GLU A 140 -20.46 -21.10 -70.40
C GLU A 140 -20.40 -22.54 -70.94
N SER A 141 -21.04 -23.49 -70.25
CA SER A 141 -21.23 -24.90 -70.65
C SER A 141 -22.60 -25.12 -71.25
#